data_AF-A0A660ZJH1-F1
#
_entry.id   AF-A0A660ZJH1-F1
#
_cell.length_a   1.000
_cell.length_b   1.000
_cell.length_c   1.000
_cell.angle_alpha   90.00
_cell.angle_beta   90.00
_cell.angle_gamma   90.00
#
_symmetry.space_group_name_H-M   'P 1'
#
loop_
_entity.id
_entity.type
_entity.pdbx_description
1 polymer ?
#
loop_
_entity_poly.entity_id
_entity_poly.type
_entity_poly.pdbx_seq_one_letter_code
_entity_poly.pdbx_strand_id
1 'polypeptide(L)'
;MPSFLFIRHLGIGMSTDELVRKLNELSIENSEKEFKEGILPGSVETQGDIVTCKFGFEYELEYETLQGVKRDKALQKIPIHFLRQNFVAFGYGTSDIQEKVLDFLSKIIKDCVLTPLRLKENTLRKILDKARDVRQFDLTPVRRGLERVDRLKCIGREITDTELWEDYGSEPLAKIKVNLEGIEEATVSFDKRGVITIHQRRFSDTQHAVILNYVAEMILAPYVGKDLQKKLIGDETW
;
A
#
# COMPACT_ATOMS: atom_id res chain seq x y z
N MET A 1 2.92 -9.67 8.39
CA MET A 1 1.61 -9.63 7.69
C MET A 1 1.79 -8.68 6.53
N PRO A 2 1.46 -9.07 5.30
CA PRO A 2 1.68 -8.24 4.12
C PRO A 2 1.00 -6.88 4.29
N SER A 3 1.79 -5.83 4.16
CA SER A 3 1.32 -4.44 4.29
C SER A 3 1.73 -3.68 3.05
N PHE A 4 0.87 -2.78 2.59
CA PHE A 4 1.00 -2.12 1.31
C PHE A 4 0.69 -0.64 1.44
N LEU A 5 1.32 0.12 0.57
CA LEU A 5 0.98 1.51 0.29
C LEU A 5 0.34 1.56 -1.09
N PHE A 6 -0.64 2.45 -1.25
CA PHE A 6 -1.33 2.66 -2.51
C PHE A 6 -0.97 4.03 -3.06
N ILE A 7 -0.84 4.12 -4.38
CA ILE A 7 -0.69 5.34 -5.15
C ILE A 7 -1.82 5.36 -6.16
N ARG A 8 -2.57 6.46 -6.26
CA ARG A 8 -3.52 6.67 -7.36
C ARG A 8 -2.84 7.49 -8.44
N HIS A 9 -2.79 7.04 -9.69
CA HIS A 9 -2.17 7.76 -10.80
C HIS A 9 -3.19 8.23 -11.85
N LEU A 10 -2.74 9.03 -12.82
CA LEU A 10 -3.61 9.62 -13.87
C LEU A 10 -3.86 8.69 -15.07
N GLY A 11 -3.48 7.42 -14.95
CA GLY A 11 -3.38 6.48 -16.07
C GLY A 11 -1.93 6.31 -16.53
N ILE A 12 -1.60 5.14 -17.06
CA ILE A 12 -0.23 4.80 -17.50
C ILE A 12 -0.07 5.08 -19.00
N GLY A 13 -1.16 5.23 -19.75
CA GLY A 13 -1.13 5.42 -21.20
C GLY A 13 -0.56 4.21 -21.95
N MET A 14 -0.50 3.04 -21.30
CA MET A 14 -0.02 1.78 -21.86
C MET A 14 -1.08 0.70 -21.63
N SER A 15 -1.25 -0.18 -22.61
CA SER A 15 -1.98 -1.44 -22.46
C SER A 15 -1.26 -2.38 -21.48
N THR A 16 -1.97 -3.41 -21.03
CA THR A 16 -1.41 -4.46 -20.16
C THR A 16 -0.17 -5.11 -20.80
N ASP A 17 -0.22 -5.43 -22.09
CA ASP A 17 0.88 -6.07 -22.81
C ASP A 17 2.10 -5.15 -22.94
N GLU A 18 1.88 -3.86 -23.24
CA GLU A 18 2.95 -2.86 -23.28
C GLU A 18 3.58 -2.65 -21.90
N LEU A 19 2.78 -2.62 -20.83
CA LEU A 19 3.26 -2.53 -19.46
C LEU A 19 4.13 -3.75 -19.11
N VAL A 20 3.68 -4.96 -19.43
CA VAL A 20 4.44 -6.20 -19.19
C VAL A 20 5.77 -6.17 -19.94
N ARG A 21 5.76 -5.80 -21.22
CA ARG A 21 7.00 -5.66 -22.01
C ARG A 21 7.97 -4.67 -21.36
N LYS A 22 7.48 -3.48 -20.99
CA LYS A 22 8.29 -2.45 -20.35
C LYS A 22 8.84 -2.89 -18.99
N LEU A 23 8.05 -3.62 -18.19
CA LEU A 23 8.51 -4.18 -16.92
C LEU A 23 9.65 -5.18 -17.11
N ASN A 24 9.56 -6.03 -18.14
CA ASN A 24 10.63 -6.99 -18.47
C ASN A 24 11.91 -6.29 -18.99
N GLU A 25 11.77 -5.20 -19.76
CA GLU A 25 12.92 -4.39 -20.19
C GLU A 25 13.65 -3.74 -18.99
N LEU A 26 12.92 -3.40 -17.92
CA LEU A 26 13.43 -2.88 -16.66
C LEU A 26 13.92 -3.98 -15.70
N SER A 27 14.35 -5.13 -16.21
CA SER A 27 14.91 -6.23 -15.43
C SER A 27 16.15 -5.82 -14.64
N ILE A 28 16.29 -6.37 -13.42
CA ILE A 28 17.49 -6.21 -12.58
C ILE A 28 18.76 -6.73 -13.28
N GLU A 29 18.64 -7.69 -14.21
CA GLU A 29 19.76 -8.23 -14.97
C GLU A 29 20.40 -7.18 -15.89
N ASN A 30 19.59 -6.21 -16.34
CA ASN A 30 20.01 -5.11 -17.19
C ASN A 30 20.59 -3.93 -16.39
N SER A 31 20.65 -4.01 -15.06
CA SER A 31 21.21 -2.95 -14.23
C SER A 31 22.74 -2.93 -14.30
N GLU A 32 23.28 -1.77 -14.67
CA GLU A 32 24.73 -1.49 -14.70
C GLU A 32 25.29 -1.02 -13.35
N LYS A 33 24.43 -0.81 -12.34
CA LYS A 33 24.84 -0.40 -10.99
C LYS A 33 25.61 -1.50 -10.26
N GLU A 34 26.54 -1.11 -9.38
CA GLU A 34 27.26 -2.03 -8.49
C GLU A 34 26.30 -2.83 -7.59
N PHE A 35 25.30 -2.14 -7.03
CA PHE A 35 24.15 -2.75 -6.37
C PHE A 35 22.97 -2.69 -7.32
N LYS A 36 22.62 -3.83 -7.89
CA LYS A 36 21.62 -3.89 -8.95
C LYS A 36 20.23 -3.63 -8.43
N GLU A 37 19.39 -3.01 -9.25
CA GLU A 37 17.96 -2.84 -8.96
C GLU A 37 17.13 -2.96 -10.24
N GLY A 38 15.90 -3.47 -10.12
CA GLY A 38 15.01 -3.65 -11.25
C GLY A 38 13.94 -4.71 -10.98
N ILE A 39 13.18 -5.07 -12.01
CA ILE A 39 12.21 -6.15 -11.93
C ILE A 39 12.94 -7.49 -11.87
N LEU A 40 12.51 -8.37 -10.97
CA LEU A 40 13.06 -9.72 -10.89
C LEU A 40 12.63 -10.55 -12.12
N PRO A 41 13.55 -11.24 -12.79
CA PRO A 41 13.24 -12.09 -13.93
C PRO A 41 12.17 -13.13 -13.58
N GLY A 42 11.21 -13.33 -14.47
CA GLY A 42 10.12 -14.30 -14.27
C GLY A 42 9.13 -13.93 -13.16
N SER A 43 9.18 -12.72 -12.59
CA SER A 43 8.25 -12.29 -11.54
C SER A 43 7.00 -11.56 -12.05
N VAL A 44 6.96 -11.20 -13.33
CA VAL A 44 5.82 -10.48 -13.93
C VAL A 44 4.70 -11.47 -14.22
N GLU A 45 3.56 -11.28 -13.58
CA GLU A 45 2.36 -12.09 -13.78
C GLU A 45 1.18 -11.19 -14.12
N THR A 46 0.24 -11.74 -14.90
CA THR A 46 -0.97 -11.02 -15.32
C THR A 46 -2.21 -11.81 -14.95
N GLN A 47 -3.21 -11.15 -14.38
CA GLN A 47 -4.52 -11.73 -14.12
C GLN A 47 -5.61 -10.73 -14.53
N GLY A 48 -6.17 -10.91 -15.72
CA GLY A 48 -7.03 -9.90 -16.33
C GLY A 48 -6.25 -8.60 -16.55
N ASP A 49 -6.77 -7.48 -16.03
CA ASP A 49 -6.11 -6.16 -16.12
C ASP A 49 -5.17 -5.86 -14.95
N ILE A 50 -4.94 -6.84 -14.08
CA ILE A 50 -4.02 -6.71 -12.95
C ILE A 50 -2.65 -7.22 -13.40
N VAL A 51 -1.61 -6.39 -13.22
CA VAL A 51 -0.21 -6.80 -13.46
C VAL A 51 0.52 -6.80 -12.13
N THR A 52 1.14 -7.91 -11.77
CA THR A 52 1.95 -8.03 -10.55
C THR A 52 3.41 -8.28 -10.92
N CYS A 53 4.32 -7.77 -10.11
CA CYS A 53 5.75 -8.00 -10.29
C CYS A 53 6.49 -7.86 -8.96
N LYS A 54 7.76 -8.27 -8.93
CA LYS A 54 8.64 -8.09 -7.78
C LYS A 54 9.78 -7.16 -8.17
N PHE A 55 9.84 -5.98 -7.56
CA PHE A 55 10.99 -5.10 -7.65
C PHE A 55 12.07 -5.58 -6.67
N GLY A 56 13.26 -5.86 -7.19
CA GLY A 56 14.41 -6.25 -6.41
C GLY A 56 15.45 -5.16 -6.37
N PHE A 57 16.15 -5.01 -5.25
CA PHE A 57 17.39 -4.24 -5.19
C PHE A 57 18.39 -4.89 -4.24
N GLU A 58 19.66 -4.83 -4.63
CA GLU A 58 20.77 -5.33 -3.85
C GLU A 58 21.22 -4.29 -2.82
N TYR A 59 21.73 -4.75 -1.69
CA TYR A 59 22.34 -3.92 -0.65
C TYR A 59 23.47 -4.67 0.04
N GLU A 60 24.38 -3.91 0.66
CA GLU A 60 25.45 -4.48 1.48
C GLU A 60 24.86 -4.92 2.83
N LEU A 61 25.02 -6.20 3.13
CA LEU A 61 24.67 -6.79 4.41
C LEU A 61 25.95 -6.97 5.22
N GLU A 62 26.10 -6.18 6.27
CA GLU A 62 27.15 -6.35 7.27
C GLU A 62 26.64 -7.22 8.42
N TYR A 63 27.38 -8.26 8.79
CA TYR A 63 27.02 -9.15 9.90
C TYR A 63 28.23 -9.62 10.69
N GLU A 64 28.07 -9.71 12.01
CA GLU A 64 29.12 -10.15 12.93
C GLU A 64 29.29 -11.67 12.91
N THR A 65 30.55 -12.11 12.92
CA THR A 65 30.91 -13.52 13.07
C THR A 65 31.96 -13.68 14.16
N LEU A 66 32.17 -14.92 14.63
CA LEU A 66 33.26 -15.24 15.57
C LEU A 66 34.66 -14.90 15.01
N GLN A 67 34.78 -14.65 13.70
CA GLN A 67 36.02 -14.30 12.99
C GLN A 67 36.12 -12.80 12.70
N GLY A 68 35.18 -11.99 13.20
CA GLY A 68 35.05 -10.56 12.89
C GLY A 68 33.85 -10.25 11.99
N VAL A 69 33.75 -8.98 11.59
CA VAL A 69 32.68 -8.48 10.73
C VAL A 69 32.86 -8.98 9.30
N LYS A 70 31.81 -9.54 8.70
CA LYS A 70 31.76 -9.91 7.29
C LYS A 70 30.74 -9.06 6.55
N ARG A 71 30.97 -8.87 5.24
CA ARG A 71 30.09 -8.15 4.32
C ARG A 71 29.71 -9.07 3.17
N ASP A 72 28.44 -9.05 2.81
CA ASP A 72 27.88 -9.80 1.68
C ASP A 72 26.87 -8.94 0.92
N LYS A 73 26.49 -9.35 -0.29
CA LYS A 73 25.40 -8.74 -1.04
C LYS A 73 24.10 -9.49 -0.77
N ALA A 74 23.10 -8.78 -0.27
CA ALA A 74 21.77 -9.31 -0.05
C ALA A 74 20.77 -8.69 -1.03
N LEU A 75 19.72 -9.44 -1.35
CA LEU A 75 18.64 -9.00 -2.24
C LEU A 75 17.36 -8.75 -1.45
N GLN A 76 16.89 -7.50 -1.45
CA GLN A 76 15.56 -7.17 -0.95
C GLN A 76 14.53 -7.25 -2.09
N LYS A 77 13.35 -7.78 -1.79
CA LYS A 77 12.25 -7.94 -2.77
C LYS A 77 11.02 -7.19 -2.29
N ILE A 78 10.42 -6.38 -3.16
CA ILE A 78 9.22 -5.60 -2.88
C ILE A 78 8.15 -5.95 -3.92
N PRO A 79 6.99 -6.48 -3.50
CA PRO A 79 5.89 -6.73 -4.42
C PRO A 79 5.30 -5.41 -4.90
N ILE A 80 4.98 -5.34 -6.20
CA ILE A 80 4.29 -4.23 -6.85
C ILE A 80 3.08 -4.81 -7.60
N HIS A 81 1.94 -4.17 -7.46
CA HIS A 81 0.68 -4.55 -8.10
C HIS A 81 0.12 -3.32 -8.82
N PHE A 82 0.04 -3.39 -10.15
CA PHE A 82 -0.73 -2.46 -10.97
C PHE A 82 -2.18 -2.94 -10.98
N LEU A 83 -3.05 -2.11 -10.45
CA LEU A 83 -4.45 -2.42 -10.16
C LEU A 83 -5.37 -1.57 -11.05
N ARG A 84 -6.63 -1.96 -11.12
CA ARG A 84 -7.65 -1.18 -11.82
C ARG A 84 -7.90 0.18 -11.15
N GLN A 85 -8.66 1.03 -11.82
CA GLN A 85 -8.99 2.40 -11.37
C GLN A 85 -7.77 3.32 -11.20
N ASN A 86 -6.68 3.01 -11.91
CA ASN A 86 -5.40 3.70 -11.87
C ASN A 86 -4.77 3.70 -10.47
N PHE A 87 -4.67 2.52 -9.87
CA PHE A 87 -3.95 2.35 -8.61
C PHE A 87 -2.70 1.49 -8.81
N VAL A 88 -1.65 1.80 -8.05
CA VAL A 88 -0.53 0.91 -7.83
C VAL A 88 -0.39 0.67 -6.34
N ALA A 89 -0.31 -0.59 -5.94
CA ALA A 89 0.00 -0.99 -4.57
C ALA A 89 1.40 -1.58 -4.51
N PHE A 90 2.20 -1.23 -3.50
CA PHE A 90 3.52 -1.80 -3.30
C PHE A 90 3.79 -2.10 -1.82
N GLY A 91 4.67 -3.06 -1.57
CA GLY A 91 5.02 -3.49 -0.21
C GLY A 91 5.51 -2.34 0.67
N TYR A 92 4.94 -2.22 1.87
CA TYR A 92 5.33 -1.23 2.86
C TYR A 92 6.74 -1.53 3.41
N GLY A 93 7.57 -0.51 3.50
CA GLY A 93 8.95 -0.58 4.01
C GLY A 93 9.37 0.72 4.69
N THR A 94 10.66 0.86 4.99
CA THR A 94 11.27 2.11 5.47
C THR A 94 11.20 3.21 4.41
N SER A 95 11.41 4.48 4.79
CA SER A 95 11.38 5.61 3.85
C SER A 95 12.32 5.40 2.65
N ASP A 96 13.55 4.96 2.89
CA ASP A 96 14.54 4.71 1.83
C ASP A 96 14.07 3.65 0.83
N ILE A 97 13.41 2.59 1.31
CA ILE A 97 12.84 1.55 0.46
C ILE A 97 11.67 2.13 -0.36
N GLN A 98 10.82 2.93 0.26
CA GLN A 98 9.71 3.58 -0.44
C GLN A 98 10.21 4.51 -1.52
N GLU A 99 11.23 5.33 -1.25
CA GLU A 99 11.84 6.23 -2.23
C GLU A 99 12.42 5.48 -3.43
N LYS A 100 13.12 4.35 -3.21
CA LYS A 100 13.59 3.49 -4.30
C LYS A 100 12.46 2.96 -5.18
N VAL A 101 11.36 2.52 -4.57
CA VAL A 101 10.18 2.03 -5.31
C VAL A 101 9.52 3.18 -6.09
N LEU A 102 9.41 4.37 -5.50
CA LEU A 102 8.83 5.54 -6.15
C LEU A 102 9.69 6.02 -7.34
N ASP A 103 11.02 6.05 -7.19
CA ASP A 103 11.96 6.34 -8.28
C ASP A 103 11.77 5.35 -9.42
N PHE A 104 11.73 4.05 -9.11
CA PHE A 104 11.47 3.00 -10.08
C PHE A 104 10.12 3.20 -10.80
N LEU A 105 9.03 3.43 -10.05
CA LEU A 105 7.70 3.60 -10.61
C LEU A 105 7.60 4.84 -11.52
N SER A 106 8.39 5.89 -11.28
CA SER A 106 8.41 7.10 -12.12
C SER A 106 8.92 6.85 -13.55
N LYS A 107 9.70 5.78 -13.76
CA LYS A 107 10.15 5.33 -15.10
C LYS A 107 8.98 4.77 -15.93
N ILE A 108 7.91 4.35 -15.26
CA ILE A 108 6.72 3.71 -15.84
C ILE A 108 5.56 4.71 -15.91
N ILE A 109 5.23 5.33 -14.78
CA ILE A 109 4.11 6.25 -14.59
C ILE A 109 4.64 7.68 -14.75
N LYS A 110 4.28 8.32 -15.86
CA LYS A 110 4.75 9.66 -16.23
C LYS A 110 3.78 10.76 -15.82
N ASP A 111 4.25 12.00 -15.91
CA ASP A 111 3.47 13.24 -15.84
C ASP A 111 2.77 13.54 -14.50
N CYS A 112 3.15 12.83 -13.43
CA CYS A 112 2.59 13.03 -12.10
C CYS A 112 3.61 12.79 -10.99
N VAL A 113 3.45 13.51 -9.87
CA VAL A 113 4.20 13.21 -8.64
C VAL A 113 3.57 12.00 -7.96
N LEU A 114 4.36 10.94 -7.81
CA LEU A 114 3.93 9.72 -7.13
C LEU A 114 3.98 9.93 -5.61
N THR A 115 2.81 10.02 -4.97
CA THR A 115 2.70 10.15 -3.52
C THR A 115 1.82 9.03 -2.96
N PRO A 116 2.30 8.24 -1.99
CA PRO A 116 1.46 7.30 -1.26
C PRO A 116 0.25 7.99 -0.64
N LEU A 117 -0.91 7.36 -0.78
CA LEU A 117 -2.16 7.89 -0.27
C LEU A 117 -2.14 8.00 1.25
N ARG A 118 -2.63 9.10 1.80
CA ARG A 118 -3.02 9.19 3.20
C ARG A 118 -4.54 9.13 3.29
N LEU A 119 -5.06 8.35 4.22
CA LEU A 119 -6.50 8.20 4.40
C LEU A 119 -7.01 9.30 5.32
N LYS A 120 -7.88 10.16 4.79
CA LYS A 120 -8.59 11.16 5.58
C LYS A 120 -9.51 10.44 6.57
N GLU A 121 -9.77 11.06 7.71
CA GLU A 121 -10.68 10.50 8.73
C GLU A 121 -12.05 10.13 8.14
N ASN A 122 -12.63 11.02 7.33
CA ASN A 122 -13.90 10.76 6.65
C ASN A 122 -13.85 9.51 5.75
N THR A 123 -12.70 9.23 5.12
CA THR A 123 -12.52 7.98 4.36
C THR A 123 -12.56 6.78 5.30
N LEU A 124 -11.84 6.80 6.42
CA LEU A 124 -11.87 5.71 7.41
C LEU A 124 -13.28 5.48 7.97
N ARG A 125 -14.03 6.55 8.28
CA ARG A 125 -15.43 6.43 8.73
C ARG A 125 -16.31 5.75 7.69
N LYS A 126 -16.26 6.20 6.43
CA LYS A 126 -17.02 5.58 5.35
C LYS A 126 -16.66 4.11 5.08
N ILE A 127 -15.42 3.72 5.34
CA ILE A 127 -15.00 2.31 5.25
C ILE A 127 -15.60 1.52 6.42
N LEU A 128 -15.57 2.08 7.63
CA LEU A 128 -16.16 1.47 8.81
C LEU A 128 -17.68 1.30 8.65
N ASP A 129 -18.39 2.30 8.16
CA ASP A 129 -19.85 2.29 7.99
C ASP A 129 -20.32 1.25 6.95
N LYS A 130 -19.49 0.96 5.95
CA LYS A 130 -19.78 -0.05 4.91
C LYS A 130 -19.23 -1.43 5.24
N ALA A 131 -18.44 -1.56 6.30
CA ALA A 131 -17.88 -2.85 6.66
C ALA A 131 -18.99 -3.77 7.18
N ARG A 132 -19.02 -5.00 6.67
CA ARG A 132 -19.89 -6.05 7.22
C ARG A 132 -19.64 -6.27 8.72
N ASP A 133 -18.39 -6.17 9.13
CA ASP A 133 -17.96 -6.40 10.51
C ASP A 133 -16.62 -5.70 10.79
N VAL A 134 -16.57 -5.04 11.95
CA VAL A 134 -15.41 -4.27 12.42
C VAL A 134 -14.73 -5.07 13.52
N ARG A 135 -13.47 -5.45 13.29
CA ARG A 135 -12.66 -6.27 14.21
C ARG A 135 -11.76 -5.45 15.12
N GLN A 136 -11.42 -4.24 14.70
CA GLN A 136 -10.63 -3.30 15.49
C GLN A 136 -10.94 -1.87 15.07
N PHE A 137 -11.00 -0.97 16.04
CA PHE A 137 -10.82 0.45 15.79
C PHE A 137 -9.76 1.01 16.73
N ASP A 138 -9.23 2.15 16.32
CA ASP A 138 -8.22 2.88 17.03
C ASP A 138 -8.48 4.37 16.85
N LEU A 139 -8.60 5.07 17.98
CA LEU A 139 -9.00 6.45 18.08
C LEU A 139 -7.84 7.27 18.64
N THR A 140 -7.73 8.53 18.21
CA THR A 140 -6.84 9.53 18.80
C THR A 140 -7.72 10.59 19.48
N PRO A 141 -8.05 10.42 20.78
CA PRO A 141 -8.97 11.31 21.48
C PRO A 141 -8.49 12.76 21.48
N VAL A 142 -9.41 13.70 21.24
CA VAL A 142 -9.14 15.15 21.28
C VAL A 142 -10.01 15.90 22.28
N ARG A 143 -11.04 15.27 22.86
CA ARG A 143 -11.91 15.89 23.87
C ARG A 143 -11.11 16.33 25.11
N ARG A 144 -11.39 17.56 25.54
CA ARG A 144 -10.84 18.13 26.79
C ARG A 144 -11.47 17.43 28.00
N GLY A 145 -10.64 17.03 28.96
CA GLY A 145 -11.08 16.38 30.21
C GLY A 145 -10.72 14.90 30.33
N LEU A 146 -10.24 14.28 29.25
CA LEU A 146 -9.60 12.96 29.32
C LEU A 146 -8.18 13.11 29.86
N GLU A 147 -7.78 12.29 30.83
CA GLU A 147 -6.40 12.19 31.31
C GLU A 147 -5.49 11.74 30.15
N ARG A 148 -4.87 12.67 29.42
CA ARG A 148 -3.83 12.44 28.38
C ARG A 148 -3.86 11.03 27.72
N VAL A 149 -5.03 10.62 27.20
CA VAL A 149 -5.14 9.35 26.50
C VAL A 149 -4.71 9.61 25.06
N ASP A 150 -3.47 9.30 24.74
CA ASP A 150 -2.93 9.49 23.38
C ASP A 150 -3.62 8.57 22.36
N ARG A 151 -4.17 7.44 22.81
CA ARG A 151 -4.74 6.41 21.94
C ARG A 151 -5.75 5.52 22.66
N LEU A 152 -6.92 5.32 22.07
CA LEU A 152 -7.94 4.38 22.55
C LEU A 152 -8.16 3.29 21.50
N LYS A 153 -7.99 2.03 21.90
CA LYS A 153 -8.01 0.88 20.99
C LYS A 153 -8.94 -0.20 21.51
N CYS A 154 -9.80 -0.70 20.62
CA CYS A 154 -10.67 -1.84 20.90
C CYS A 154 -10.50 -2.93 19.84
N ILE A 155 -10.46 -4.20 20.26
CA ILE A 155 -10.38 -5.38 19.38
C ILE A 155 -11.44 -6.38 19.84
N GLY A 156 -12.23 -6.91 18.92
CA GLY A 156 -13.26 -7.90 19.27
C GLY A 156 -14.21 -8.19 18.11
N ARG A 157 -15.39 -8.71 18.46
CA ARG A 157 -16.56 -8.80 17.57
C ARG A 157 -17.56 -7.75 18.02
N GLU A 158 -18.34 -7.19 17.09
CA GLU A 158 -19.41 -6.24 17.42
C GLU A 158 -18.91 -5.07 18.28
N ILE A 159 -17.65 -4.67 18.08
CA ILE A 159 -17.03 -3.63 18.92
C ILE A 159 -17.68 -2.26 18.72
N THR A 160 -18.42 -2.08 17.64
CA THR A 160 -19.23 -0.89 17.35
C THR A 160 -20.53 -0.83 18.16
N ASP A 161 -20.91 -1.91 18.85
CA ASP A 161 -22.13 -1.99 19.65
C ASP A 161 -21.80 -1.95 21.17
N THR A 162 -20.62 -1.46 21.52
CA THR A 162 -20.14 -1.38 22.91
C THR A 162 -20.26 0.04 23.46
N GLU A 163 -20.42 0.19 24.78
CA GLU A 163 -20.42 1.49 25.47
C GLU A 163 -19.19 2.34 25.10
N LEU A 164 -18.04 1.70 24.92
CA LEU A 164 -16.81 2.35 24.46
C LEU A 164 -16.98 3.06 23.11
N TRP A 165 -17.71 2.45 22.18
CA TRP A 165 -18.01 3.06 20.88
C TRP A 165 -19.08 4.15 20.99
N GLU A 166 -20.09 3.96 21.84
CA GLU A 166 -21.10 4.99 22.12
C GLU A 166 -20.46 6.27 22.68
N ASP A 167 -19.54 6.12 23.64
CA ASP A 167 -18.88 7.23 24.31
C ASP A 167 -17.84 7.94 23.42
N TYR A 168 -17.03 7.14 22.69
CA TYR A 168 -15.82 7.62 22.02
C TYR A 168 -15.80 7.43 20.50
N GLY A 169 -16.78 6.77 19.88
CA GLY A 169 -16.78 6.47 18.44
C GLY A 169 -16.75 7.69 17.52
N SER A 170 -17.10 8.87 18.04
CA SER A 170 -16.97 10.16 17.36
C SER A 170 -15.55 10.77 17.40
N GLU A 171 -14.63 10.21 18.19
CA GLU A 171 -13.23 10.65 18.22
C GLU A 171 -12.51 10.33 16.89
N PRO A 172 -11.45 11.07 16.53
CA PRO A 172 -10.72 10.85 15.29
C PRO A 172 -10.18 9.42 15.14
N LEU A 173 -10.52 8.75 14.04
CA LEU A 173 -9.99 7.43 13.71
C LEU A 173 -8.53 7.51 13.26
N ALA A 174 -7.67 6.71 13.90
CA ALA A 174 -6.30 6.47 13.48
C ALA A 174 -6.16 5.20 12.64
N LYS A 175 -6.90 4.15 12.98
CA LYS A 175 -6.86 2.86 12.28
C LYS A 175 -8.16 2.09 12.47
N ILE A 176 -8.54 1.34 11.45
CA ILE A 176 -9.64 0.37 11.50
C ILE A 176 -9.17 -0.98 10.96
N LYS A 177 -9.79 -2.07 11.41
CA LYS A 177 -9.64 -3.42 10.86
C LYS A 177 -11.03 -3.98 10.63
N VAL A 178 -11.31 -4.39 9.40
CA VAL A 178 -12.64 -4.79 8.94
C VAL A 178 -12.55 -6.07 8.14
N ASN A 179 -13.62 -6.85 8.14
CA ASN A 179 -13.79 -7.94 7.18
C ASN A 179 -14.33 -7.33 5.88
N LEU A 180 -13.71 -7.68 4.75
CA LEU A 180 -14.19 -7.21 3.45
C LEU A 180 -15.51 -7.90 3.08
N GLU A 181 -16.43 -7.14 2.50
CA GLU A 181 -17.66 -7.69 1.96
C GLU A 181 -17.36 -8.38 0.61
N GLY A 182 -17.87 -9.59 0.38
CA GLY A 182 -17.69 -10.30 -0.89
C GLY A 182 -16.36 -11.03 -1.09
N ILE A 183 -15.43 -10.97 -0.13
CA ILE A 183 -14.25 -11.86 -0.10
C ILE A 183 -14.22 -12.58 1.24
N GLU A 184 -14.56 -13.87 1.22
CA GLU A 184 -14.62 -14.70 2.43
C GLU A 184 -13.25 -14.74 3.12
N GLU A 185 -13.26 -14.63 4.46
CA GLU A 185 -12.06 -14.59 5.34
C GLU A 185 -11.08 -13.43 5.13
N ALA A 186 -11.29 -12.54 4.16
CA ALA A 186 -10.38 -11.42 3.94
C ALA A 186 -10.58 -10.33 5.00
N THR A 187 -9.68 -10.28 5.97
CA THR A 187 -9.62 -9.21 6.96
C THR A 187 -8.53 -8.22 6.60
N VAL A 188 -8.89 -6.93 6.50
CA VAL A 188 -7.97 -5.86 6.10
C VAL A 188 -7.99 -4.73 7.13
N SER A 189 -6.82 -4.18 7.45
CA SER A 189 -6.74 -2.96 8.25
C SER A 189 -6.26 -1.77 7.44
N PHE A 190 -6.82 -0.61 7.74
CA PHE A 190 -6.56 0.68 7.12
C PHE A 190 -6.04 1.65 8.17
N ASP A 191 -4.85 2.18 7.99
CA ASP A 191 -4.24 3.20 8.86
C ASP A 191 -4.35 4.60 8.21
N LYS A 192 -4.53 5.65 9.01
CA LYS A 192 -4.58 7.05 8.54
C LYS A 192 -3.36 7.45 7.70
N ARG A 193 -2.20 6.83 7.95
CA ARG A 193 -0.96 7.04 7.19
C ARG A 193 -1.00 6.43 5.79
N GLY A 194 -2.04 5.66 5.45
CA GLY A 194 -2.17 5.00 4.14
C GLY A 194 -1.79 3.53 4.11
N VAL A 195 -1.31 2.98 5.24
CA VAL A 195 -0.85 1.59 5.30
C VAL A 195 -2.06 0.67 5.34
N ILE A 196 -2.13 -0.23 4.36
CA ILE A 196 -3.17 -1.25 4.24
C ILE A 196 -2.54 -2.61 4.51
N THR A 197 -3.01 -3.31 5.53
CA THR A 197 -2.48 -4.64 5.93
C THR A 197 -3.52 -5.71 5.70
N ILE A 198 -3.14 -6.78 5.00
CA ILE A 198 -3.97 -7.98 4.83
C ILE A 198 -3.64 -8.95 5.97
N HIS A 199 -4.66 -9.38 6.71
CA HIS A 199 -4.48 -10.13 7.97
C HIS A 199 -4.43 -11.65 7.82
N GLN A 200 -4.44 -12.17 6.60
CA GLN A 200 -4.37 -13.59 6.33
C GLN A 200 -2.98 -13.99 5.80
N ARG A 201 -2.26 -14.84 6.56
CA ARG A 201 -0.88 -15.22 6.23
C ARG A 201 -0.76 -16.29 5.14
N ARG A 202 -1.84 -17.02 4.87
CA ARG A 202 -1.84 -18.18 3.96
C ARG A 202 -2.26 -17.83 2.53
N PHE A 203 -2.48 -16.55 2.23
CA PHE A 203 -2.86 -16.15 0.88
C PHE A 203 -1.67 -16.21 -0.08
N SER A 204 -1.93 -16.72 -1.28
CA SER A 204 -0.99 -16.66 -2.40
C SER A 204 -0.81 -15.22 -2.89
N ASP A 205 0.25 -14.99 -3.68
CA ASP A 205 0.50 -13.68 -4.30
C ASP A 205 -0.69 -13.25 -5.18
N THR A 206 -1.31 -14.19 -5.89
CA THR A 206 -2.54 -13.97 -6.67
C THR A 206 -3.72 -13.54 -5.78
N GLN A 207 -3.94 -14.21 -4.64
CA GLN A 207 -5.00 -13.84 -3.71
C GLN A 207 -4.77 -12.45 -3.11
N HIS A 208 -3.52 -12.09 -2.79
CA HIS A 208 -3.18 -10.72 -2.39
C HIS A 208 -3.52 -9.72 -3.48
N ALA A 209 -3.17 -9.99 -4.74
CA ALA A 209 -3.47 -9.10 -5.86
C ALA A 209 -4.99 -8.86 -6.02
N VAL A 210 -5.81 -9.92 -5.92
CA VAL A 210 -7.27 -9.82 -5.97
C VAL A 210 -7.82 -8.96 -4.83
N ILE A 211 -7.35 -9.17 -3.60
CA ILE A 211 -7.78 -8.37 -2.44
C ILE A 211 -7.37 -6.92 -2.59
N LEU A 212 -6.14 -6.65 -3.02
CA LEU A 212 -5.65 -5.29 -3.24
C LEU A 212 -6.45 -4.59 -4.35
N ASN A 213 -6.80 -5.31 -5.43
CA ASN A 213 -7.65 -4.79 -6.48
C ASN A 213 -9.06 -4.47 -5.95
N TYR A 214 -9.66 -5.37 -5.16
CA TYR A 214 -10.95 -5.09 -4.52
C TYR A 214 -10.87 -3.84 -3.63
N VAL A 215 -9.81 -3.70 -2.83
CA VAL A 215 -9.58 -2.50 -2.01
C VAL A 215 -9.46 -1.26 -2.89
N ALA A 216 -8.72 -1.32 -4.01
CA ALA A 216 -8.62 -0.21 -4.94
C ALA A 216 -9.99 0.20 -5.51
N GLU A 217 -10.75 -0.75 -6.05
CA GLU A 217 -11.99 -0.48 -6.79
C GLU A 217 -13.18 -0.16 -5.89
N MET A 218 -13.41 -0.98 -4.87
CA MET A 218 -14.64 -0.93 -4.07
C MET A 218 -14.51 -0.02 -2.85
N ILE A 219 -13.29 0.20 -2.36
CA ILE A 219 -13.04 0.90 -1.10
C ILE A 219 -12.39 2.26 -1.33
N LEU A 220 -11.28 2.32 -2.07
CA LEU A 220 -10.53 3.56 -2.22
C LEU A 220 -11.06 4.44 -3.35
N ALA A 221 -11.31 3.89 -4.54
CA ALA A 221 -11.73 4.65 -5.71
C ALA A 221 -12.96 5.55 -5.48
N PRO A 222 -14.00 5.15 -4.69
CA PRO A 222 -15.15 6.01 -4.41
C PRO A 222 -14.85 7.25 -3.56
N TYR A 223 -13.74 7.28 -2.81
CA TYR A 223 -13.47 8.32 -1.81
C TYR A 223 -12.17 9.09 -2.03
N VAL A 224 -11.25 8.54 -2.83
CA VAL A 224 -9.95 9.12 -3.13
C VAL A 224 -10.08 9.88 -4.45
N GLY A 225 -10.19 11.20 -4.44
CA GLY A 225 -10.29 12.01 -5.67
C GLY A 225 -9.09 11.83 -6.61
N LYS A 226 -9.29 12.03 -7.92
CA LYS A 226 -8.19 12.02 -8.91
C LYS A 226 -7.21 13.20 -8.71
N ASP A 227 -7.65 14.22 -8.00
CA ASP A 227 -6.95 15.49 -7.76
C ASP A 227 -5.80 15.38 -6.75
N LEU A 228 -5.57 14.19 -6.19
CA LEU A 228 -4.51 13.93 -5.21
C LEU A 228 -3.11 13.89 -5.83
N GLN A 229 -3.00 13.81 -7.15
CA GLN A 229 -1.71 13.93 -7.83
C GLN A 229 -1.58 15.28 -8.51
N LYS A 230 -0.51 16.00 -8.14
CA LYS A 230 -0.07 17.18 -8.89
C LYS A 230 0.50 16.70 -10.23
N LYS A 231 -0.05 17.21 -11.33
CA LYS A 231 0.57 17.08 -12.66
C LYS A 231 1.92 17.78 -12.66
N LEU A 232 2.88 17.24 -13.40
CA LEU A 232 4.24 17.80 -13.51
C LEU A 232 4.38 18.93 -14.56
N ILE A 233 3.28 19.48 -15.10
CA ILE A 233 3.37 20.53 -16.12
C ILE A 233 3.52 21.90 -15.46
N GLY A 234 4.62 22.57 -15.79
CA GLY A 234 4.92 23.94 -15.39
C GLY A 234 3.93 24.94 -15.98
N ASP A 235 3.57 25.92 -15.15
CA ASP A 235 2.96 27.17 -15.60
C ASP A 235 4.01 27.96 -16.41
N GLU A 236 4.23 27.56 -17.65
CA GLU A 236 4.63 28.50 -18.70
C GLU A 236 3.41 28.72 -19.58
N THR A 237 2.59 29.69 -19.17
CA THR A 237 1.76 30.43 -20.14
C THR A 237 2.01 31.92 -19.91
N TRP A 238 2.42 32.55 -21.01
CA TRP A 238 2.80 33.95 -21.19
C TRP A 238 1.67 34.93 -20.86
#